data_AF-A0A926EP01-F1
#
_entry.id   AF-A0A926EP01-F1
#
_cell.length_a   1.000
_cell.length_b   1.000
_cell.length_c   1.000
_cell.angle_alpha   90.00
_cell.angle_beta   90.00
_cell.angle_gamma   90.00
#
_symmetry.space_group_name_H-M   'P 1'
#
loop_
_entity.id
_entity.type
_entity.pdbx_description
1 polymer ?
#
loop_
_entity_poly.entity_id
_entity_poly.type
_entity_poly.pdbx_seq_one_letter_code
_entity_poly.pdbx_strand_id
1 'polypeptide(L)' 'MSIERKDIKVRVYRELYDESDPLKIRESIVSVKHIPTGIISVKRNMIQIVAFYEALKDIENKLNKN' A
#
# COMPACT_ATOMS: atom_id res chain seq x y z
N MET A 1 14.83 10.06 6.62
CA MET A 1 15.57 9.19 5.68
C MET A 1 14.80 9.06 4.38
N SER A 2 15.47 8.93 3.23
CA SER A 2 14.80 8.61 1.95
C SER A 2 14.75 7.10 1.77
N ILE A 3 13.57 6.53 1.49
CA ILE A 3 13.40 5.10 1.20
C ILE A 3 13.76 4.86 -0.27
N GLU A 4 14.71 3.97 -0.55
CA GLU A 4 15.04 3.61 -1.94
C GLU A 4 14.12 2.51 -2.47
N ARG A 5 13.99 2.42 -3.81
CA ARG A 5 13.18 1.38 -4.47
C ARG A 5 13.65 -0.04 -4.14
N LYS A 6 14.94 -0.24 -3.93
CA LYS A 6 15.52 -1.55 -3.57
C LYS A 6 15.11 -2.01 -2.18
N ASP A 7 14.71 -1.07 -1.31
CA ASP A 7 14.36 -1.34 0.08
C ASP A 7 12.89 -1.70 0.25
N ILE A 8 12.10 -1.73 -0.83
CA ILE A 8 10.66 -1.97 -0.78
C ILE A 8 10.25 -3.18 -1.60
N LYS A 9 9.31 -3.95 -1.04
CA LYS A 9 8.56 -4.97 -1.76
C LYS A 9 7.10 -4.53 -1.85
N VAL A 10 6.60 -4.42 -3.08
CA VAL A 10 5.21 -4.00 -3.35
C VAL A 10 4.40 -5.21 -3.80
N ARG A 11 3.19 -5.35 -3.26
CA ARG A 11 2.18 -6.30 -3.74
C ARG A 11 0.88 -5.55 -4.00
N VAL A 12 0.27 -5.82 -5.15
CA VAL A 12 -1.00 -5.21 -5.54
C VAL A 12 -2.03 -6.31 -5.68
N TYR A 13 -3.15 -6.14 -5.01
CA TYR A 13 -4.32 -7.01 -5.10
C TYR A 13 -5.51 -6.19 -5.59
N ARG A 14 -6.47 -6.87 -6.20
CA ARG A 14 -7.75 -6.25 -6.55
C ARG A 14 -8.79 -6.72 -5.55
N GLU A 15 -9.66 -5.80 -5.15
CA GLU A 15 -10.82 -6.17 -4.35
C GLU A 15 -11.65 -7.24 -5.08
N LEU A 16 -12.09 -8.25 -4.33
CA LEU A 16 -12.93 -9.31 -4.86
C LEU A 16 -14.27 -8.73 -5.31
N TYR A 17 -14.86 -9.35 -6.32
CA TYR A 17 -16.20 -9.00 -6.74
C TYR A 17 -17.20 -9.38 -5.64
N ASP A 18 -18.13 -8.47 -5.35
CA ASP A 18 -19.19 -8.67 -4.37
C ASP A 18 -20.53 -8.72 -5.12
N GLU A 19 -21.17 -9.89 -5.11
CA GLU A 19 -22.47 -10.10 -5.76
C GLU A 19 -23.59 -9.32 -5.07
N SER A 20 -23.43 -8.96 -3.78
CA SER A 20 -24.41 -8.17 -3.03
C SER A 20 -24.38 -6.68 -3.39
N ASP A 21 -23.27 -6.21 -3.96
CA ASP A 21 -23.10 -4.84 -4.45
C ASP A 21 -22.39 -4.83 -5.83
N PRO A 22 -23.11 -5.21 -6.91
CA PRO A 22 -22.52 -5.39 -8.23
C PRO A 22 -22.06 -4.08 -8.88
N LEU A 23 -22.53 -2.94 -8.38
CA LEU A 23 -22.17 -1.60 -8.88
C LEU A 23 -20.96 -1.01 -8.16
N LYS A 24 -20.47 -1.64 -7.08
CA LYS A 24 -19.31 -1.18 -6.34
C LYS A 24 -18.07 -1.11 -7.23
N ILE A 25 -17.45 0.06 -7.25
CA ILE A 25 -16.17 0.26 -7.93
C ILE A 25 -15.10 -0.48 -7.12
N ARG A 26 -14.53 -1.52 -7.72
CA ARG A 26 -13.47 -2.34 -7.10
C ARG A 26 -12.22 -1.53 -6.85
N GLU A 27 -11.79 -1.50 -5.59
CA GLU A 27 -10.56 -0.83 -5.20
C GLU A 27 -9.32 -1.68 -5.50
N SER A 28 -8.17 -1.00 -5.57
CA SER A 28 -6.86 -1.64 -5.51
C SER A 28 -6.35 -1.65 -4.07
N ILE A 29 -5.85 -2.79 -3.63
CA ILE A 29 -5.22 -2.98 -2.33
C ILE A 29 -3.72 -3.05 -2.55
N VAL A 30 -2.99 -2.03 -2.11
CA VAL A 30 -1.54 -1.94 -2.26
C VAL A 30 -0.88 -2.20 -0.91
N SER A 31 -0.03 -3.22 -0.87
CA SER A 31 0.81 -3.57 0.28
C SER A 31 2.26 -3.23 -0.03
N VAL A 32 2.85 -2.36 0.76
CA VAL A 32 4.27 -2.00 0.70
C VAL A 32 4.96 -2.51 1.96
N LYS A 33 6.03 -3.28 1.78
CA LYS A 33 6.91 -3.73 2.86
C LYS A 33 8.27 -3.08 2.72
N HIS A 34 8.74 -2.41 3.77
CA HIS A 34 10.14 -2.02 3.88
C HIS A 34 10.97 -3.25 4.30
N ILE A 35 11.87 -3.68 3.43
CA ILE A 35 12.64 -4.92 3.58
C ILE A 35 13.58 -4.83 4.80
N PRO A 36 14.36 -3.74 5.00
CA PRO A 36 15.32 -3.68 6.11
C PRO A 36 14.68 -3.74 7.49
N THR A 37 13.54 -3.07 7.69
CA THR A 37 12.89 -2.99 9.01
C THR A 37 11.72 -3.95 9.18
N GLY A 38 11.29 -4.60 8.11
CA GLY A 38 10.11 -5.47 8.11
C GLY A 38 8.77 -4.75 8.23
N ILE A 39 8.73 -3.41 8.32
CA ILE A 39 7.50 -2.62 8.42
C ILE A 39 6.64 -2.84 7.18
N ILE A 40 5.35 -3.09 7.39
CA ILE A 40 4.35 -3.25 6.33
C ILE A 40 3.31 -2.14 6.47
N SER A 41 2.94 -1.54 5.34
CA SER A 41 1.77 -0.67 5.22
C SER A 41 0.87 -1.18 4.11
N VAL A 42 -0.44 -1.18 4.36
CA VAL A 42 -1.46 -1.60 3.40
C VAL A 42 -2.46 -0.47 3.25
N LYS A 43 -2.70 -0.04 2.01
CA LYS A 43 -3.66 1.02 1.67
C LYS A 43 -4.60 0.54 0.59
N ARG A 44 -5.83 1.07 0.62
CA ARG A 44 -6.87 0.79 -0.36
C ARG A 44 -7.23 2.08 -1.07
N ASN A 45 -7.28 2.05 -2.38
CA ASN A 45 -7.70 3.19 -3.18
C ASN A 45 -8.14 2.71 -4.57
N MET A 46 -9.06 3.43 -5.21
CA MET A 46 -9.41 3.18 -6.62
C MET A 46 -8.20 3.31 -7.54
N ILE A 47 -7.26 4.22 -7.22
CA ILE A 47 -6.05 4.49 -7.99
C ILE A 47 -4.83 3.90 -7.29
N GLN A 48 -4.18 2.92 -7.93
CA GLN A 48 -3.02 2.20 -7.38
C GLN A 48 -1.87 3.10 -6.93
N ILE A 49 -1.54 4.12 -7.75
CA ILE A 49 -0.41 5.01 -7.45
C ILE A 49 -0.66 5.85 -6.19
N VAL A 50 -1.92 6.22 -5.92
CA VAL A 50 -2.29 6.96 -4.71
C VAL A 50 -2.11 6.07 -3.48
N ALA A 51 -2.65 4.85 -3.50
CA ALA A 51 -2.47 3.88 -2.42
C ALA A 51 -0.99 3.57 -2.16
N PHE A 52 -0.17 3.50 -3.22
CA PHE A 52 1.27 3.29 -3.10
C PHE A 52 1.97 4.44 -2.35
N TYR A 53 1.73 5.69 -2.73
CA TYR A 53 2.35 6.84 -2.06
C TYR A 53 1.86 7.02 -0.63
N GLU A 54 0.58 6.75 -0.36
CA GLU A 54 0.05 6.73 1.01
C GLU A 54 0.73 5.66 1.88
N ALA A 55 0.97 4.47 1.31
CA ALA A 55 1.64 3.38 2.01
C ALA A 55 3.12 3.70 2.28
N LEU A 56 3.80 4.32 1.30
CA LEU A 56 5.18 4.80 1.49
C LEU A 56 5.26 5.87 2.59
N LYS A 57 4.41 6.89 2.53
CA LYS A 57 4.38 7.96 3.54
C LYS A 57 4.12 7.43 4.95
N ASP A 58 3.26 6.43 5.08
CA ASP A 58 3.01 5.74 6.35
C ASP A 58 4.25 5.01 6.88
N ILE A 59 5.03 4.36 6.00
CA ILE A 59 6.30 3.74 6.37
C ILE A 59 7.32 4.80 6.78
N GLU A 60 7.48 5.88 6.01
CA GLU A 60 8.39 6.98 6.35
C GLU A 60 8.07 7.57 7.73
N ASN A 61 6.79 7.79 8.03
CA ASN A 61 6.34 8.26 9.33
C ASN A 61 6.71 7.28 10.45
N LYS A 62 6.59 5.97 10.22
CA LYS A 62 6.97 4.94 11.20
C LYS A 62 8.48 4.84 11.39
N LEU A 63 9.28 5.13 10.37
CA LEU A 63 10.74 5.16 10.46
C LEU A 63 11.25 6.40 11.21
N ASN A 64 10.60 7.54 11.06
CA ASN A 64 11.03 8.80 11.68
C ASN A 64 10.53 8.99 13.13
N LYS A 65 9.56 8.19 13.59
CA LYS A 65 9.03 8.23 14.97
C LYS A 65 9.70 7.22 15.92
N ASN A 66 10.57 6.38 15.39
CA ASN A 66 11.52 5.57 16.15
C ASN A 66 12.89 6.26 16.14
#